data_AF-A0A2V4ULL4-F1
#
_entry.id   AF-A0A2V4ULL4-F1
#
_cell.length_a   1.000
_cell.length_b   1.000
_cell.length_c   1.000
_cell.angle_alpha   90.00
_cell.angle_beta   90.00
_cell.angle_gamma   90.00
#
_symmetry.space_group_name_H-M   'P 1'
#
loop_
_entity.id
_entity.type
_entity.pdbx_description
1 polymer ?
#
loop_
_entity_poly.entity_id
_entity_poly.type
_entity_poly.pdbx_seq_one_letter_code
_entity_poly.pdbx_strand_id
1 'polypeptide(L)'
;MTHSSQYTNTLQALILQRIDQKNLSYAQIVQSMGYQKMVKTQTKAIKRLEHVLSSTELGLTKTDYDFKYSSTEFVYALCRVLDIEKSDYLAHVQQLERYAHKVLSATTPIVHADVIFSDDFHPSFMSMMAVSKFTRIGLDDKVRLLDSCQQRQVIDQLIRAHYMTMTGNIPFDGIINGYRVSFNNDDGQQEYFYIPADFS
;
A
#
# COMPACT_ATOMS: atom_id res chain seq x y z
N MET A 1 -38.89 -6.74 -16.95
CA MET A 1 -38.74 -5.66 -15.96
C MET A 1 -37.98 -6.22 -14.77
N THR A 2 -37.26 -5.34 -14.05
CA THR A 2 -36.37 -5.55 -12.89
C THR A 2 -34.96 -6.11 -13.16
N HIS A 3 -34.07 -5.25 -13.67
CA HIS A 3 -32.68 -5.19 -13.19
C HIS A 3 -32.56 -3.97 -12.27
N SER A 4 -32.77 -4.20 -10.98
CA SER A 4 -32.71 -3.16 -9.95
C SER A 4 -31.29 -3.12 -9.35
N SER A 5 -30.60 -2.01 -9.63
CA SER A 5 -29.85 -1.20 -8.66
C SER A 5 -28.79 -1.91 -7.77
N GLN A 6 -27.55 -2.02 -8.26
CA GLN A 6 -26.38 -2.31 -7.40
C GLN A 6 -25.10 -1.49 -7.68
N TYR A 7 -25.11 -0.43 -8.50
CA TYR A 7 -23.88 0.30 -8.88
C TYR A 7 -23.67 1.68 -8.23
N THR A 8 -24.46 2.07 -7.24
CA THR A 8 -24.84 3.49 -7.13
C THR A 8 -24.06 4.40 -6.18
N ASN A 9 -22.81 4.14 -5.75
CA ASN A 9 -22.15 5.09 -4.82
C ASN A 9 -20.64 5.31 -4.95
N THR A 10 -19.96 4.81 -5.99
CA THR A 10 -18.53 5.12 -6.19
C THR A 10 -18.31 5.99 -7.42
N LEU A 11 -17.32 6.89 -7.34
CA LEU A 11 -16.92 7.72 -8.48
C LEU A 11 -16.45 6.85 -9.67
N GLN A 12 -15.80 5.72 -9.41
CA GLN A 12 -15.43 4.75 -10.44
C GLN A 12 -16.65 4.23 -11.20
N ALA A 13 -17.73 3.84 -10.51
CA ALA A 13 -18.95 3.36 -11.14
C ALA A 13 -19.61 4.46 -11.99
N LEU A 14 -19.62 5.71 -11.50
CA LEU A 14 -20.11 6.85 -12.26
C LEU A 14 -19.27 7.10 -13.54
N ILE A 15 -17.95 7.02 -13.44
CA ILE A 15 -17.03 7.14 -14.59
C ILE A 15 -17.32 6.05 -15.62
N LEU A 16 -17.39 4.79 -15.21
CA LEU A 16 -17.67 3.66 -16.10
C LEU A 16 -19.03 3.83 -16.79
N GLN A 17 -20.07 4.18 -16.02
CA GLN A 17 -21.40 4.48 -16.55
C GLN A 17 -21.37 5.59 -17.61
N ARG A 18 -20.60 6.66 -17.39
CA ARG A 18 -20.49 7.79 -18.33
C ARG A 18 -19.72 7.42 -19.59
N ILE A 19 -18.72 6.55 -19.48
CA ILE A 19 -17.99 6.00 -20.64
C ILE A 19 -18.97 5.19 -21.51
N ASP A 20 -19.75 4.30 -20.90
CA ASP A 20 -20.73 3.46 -21.60
C ASP A 20 -21.83 4.30 -22.27
N GLN A 21 -22.40 5.27 -21.53
CA GLN A 21 -23.45 6.16 -22.04
C GLN A 21 -23.00 6.99 -23.25
N LYS A 22 -21.74 7.43 -23.27
CA LYS A 22 -21.18 8.21 -24.38
C LYS A 22 -20.59 7.33 -25.49
N ASN A 23 -20.53 6.01 -25.29
CA ASN A 23 -19.92 5.05 -26.22
C ASN A 23 -18.49 5.46 -26.64
N LEU A 24 -17.69 5.92 -25.67
CA LEU A 24 -16.32 6.40 -25.93
C LEU A 24 -15.31 5.26 -25.81
N SER A 25 -14.46 5.11 -26.83
CA SER A 25 -13.27 4.26 -26.72
C SER A 25 -12.20 4.90 -25.84
N TYR A 26 -11.33 4.09 -25.23
CA TYR A 26 -10.21 4.58 -24.43
C TYR A 26 -9.28 5.50 -25.23
N ALA A 27 -9.07 5.21 -26.52
CA ALA A 27 -8.30 6.04 -27.42
C ALA A 27 -8.89 7.45 -27.59
N GLN A 28 -10.22 7.54 -27.72
CA GLN A 28 -10.93 8.83 -27.80
C GLN A 28 -10.84 9.60 -26.48
N ILE A 29 -11.00 8.92 -25.35
CA ILE A 29 -10.91 9.53 -24.02
C ILE A 29 -9.53 10.17 -23.82
N VAL A 30 -8.44 9.41 -24.00
CA VAL A 30 -7.09 9.96 -23.80
C VAL A 30 -6.76 11.06 -24.81
N GLN A 31 -7.28 10.98 -26.04
CA GLN A 31 -7.11 12.05 -27.01
C GLN A 31 -7.83 13.34 -26.57
N SER A 32 -9.06 13.23 -26.05
CA SER A 32 -9.82 14.36 -25.48
C SER A 32 -9.17 14.93 -24.22
N MET A 33 -8.45 14.11 -23.45
CA MET A 33 -7.57 14.57 -22.36
C MET A 33 -6.29 15.26 -22.87
N GLY A 34 -6.09 15.35 -24.19
CA GLY A 34 -4.97 16.08 -24.80
C GLY A 34 -3.69 15.26 -24.91
N TYR A 35 -3.73 13.93 -24.81
CA TYR A 35 -2.59 13.10 -25.21
C TYR A 35 -2.45 13.13 -26.74
N GLN A 36 -1.22 13.35 -27.21
CA GLN A 36 -0.93 13.43 -28.64
C GLN A 36 -1.15 12.07 -29.32
N LYS A 37 -1.48 12.10 -30.62
CA LYS A 37 -1.65 10.91 -31.48
C LYS A 37 -0.37 10.11 -31.74
N MET A 38 0.73 10.43 -31.04
CA MET A 38 1.92 9.59 -31.09
C MET A 38 1.61 8.25 -30.42
N VAL A 39 1.75 7.16 -31.18
CA VAL A 39 1.36 5.80 -30.77
C VAL A 39 1.89 5.44 -29.37
N LYS A 40 3.18 5.70 -29.10
CA LYS A 40 3.80 5.39 -27.79
C LYS A 40 3.15 6.14 -26.62
N THR A 41 2.88 7.42 -26.79
CA THR A 41 2.26 8.27 -25.76
C THR A 41 0.82 7.85 -25.52
N GLN A 42 0.08 7.55 -26.58
CA GLN A 42 -1.30 7.09 -26.51
C GLN A 42 -1.40 5.71 -25.83
N THR A 43 -0.53 4.75 -26.17
CA THR A 43 -0.52 3.43 -25.52
C THR A 43 -0.25 3.53 -24.02
N LYS A 44 0.68 4.39 -23.58
CA LYS A 44 0.95 4.60 -22.14
C LYS A 44 -0.25 5.22 -21.43
N ALA A 45 -0.89 6.23 -22.04
CA ALA A 45 -2.07 6.86 -21.49
C ALA A 45 -3.27 5.90 -21.39
N ILE A 46 -3.45 5.03 -22.38
CA ILE A 46 -4.50 3.99 -22.35
C ILE A 46 -4.25 3.01 -21.20
N LYS A 47 -3.02 2.53 -21.03
CA LYS A 47 -2.68 1.65 -19.90
C LYS A 47 -2.93 2.30 -18.54
N ARG A 48 -2.61 3.60 -18.43
CA ARG A 48 -2.90 4.38 -17.23
C ARG A 48 -4.41 4.47 -17.00
N LEU A 49 -5.19 4.74 -18.05
CA LEU A 49 -6.65 4.76 -17.98
C LEU A 49 -7.21 3.40 -17.53
N GLU A 50 -6.75 2.28 -18.11
CA GLU A 50 -7.10 0.93 -17.69
C GLU A 50 -6.81 0.70 -16.20
N HIS A 51 -5.67 1.19 -15.72
CA HIS A 51 -5.32 1.10 -14.31
C HIS A 51 -6.27 1.90 -13.42
N VAL A 52 -6.57 3.16 -13.79
CA VAL A 52 -7.53 4.01 -13.08
C VAL A 52 -8.91 3.37 -13.02
N LEU A 53 -9.37 2.79 -14.13
CA LEU A 53 -10.70 2.19 -14.24
C LEU A 53 -10.83 0.83 -13.54
N SER A 54 -9.71 0.14 -13.27
CA SER A 54 -9.71 -1.15 -12.56
C SER A 54 -9.60 -1.03 -11.03
N SER A 55 -9.38 0.17 -10.49
CA SER A 55 -9.23 0.44 -9.05
C SER A 55 -10.37 1.31 -8.53
N THR A 56 -10.93 0.93 -7.39
CA THR A 56 -11.92 1.73 -6.64
C THR A 56 -11.33 3.05 -6.12
N GLU A 57 -10.01 3.09 -5.94
CA GLU A 57 -9.23 4.26 -5.54
C GLU A 57 -8.75 5.08 -6.75
N LEU A 58 -9.20 4.73 -7.97
CA LEU A 58 -8.88 5.43 -9.21
C LEU A 58 -7.37 5.53 -9.47
N GLY A 59 -6.61 4.51 -9.04
CA GLY A 59 -5.15 4.47 -9.19
C GLY A 59 -4.39 5.52 -8.36
N LEU A 60 -5.06 6.24 -7.45
CA LEU A 60 -4.41 7.28 -6.64
C LEU A 60 -3.43 6.73 -5.60
N THR A 61 -3.63 5.48 -5.16
CA THR A 61 -2.77 4.80 -4.19
C THR A 61 -1.46 4.24 -4.78
N LYS A 62 -1.22 4.46 -6.08
CA LYS A 62 0.04 4.12 -6.75
C LYS A 62 0.67 5.37 -7.36
N THR A 63 2.00 5.40 -7.35
CA THR A 63 2.80 6.47 -7.95
C THR A 63 2.89 6.33 -9.49
N ASP A 64 1.74 6.23 -10.15
CA ASP A 64 1.63 6.25 -11.60
C ASP A 64 1.39 7.68 -12.10
N TYR A 65 2.48 8.40 -12.36
CA TYR A 65 2.45 9.73 -12.96
C TYR A 65 3.09 9.74 -14.34
N ASP A 66 2.68 10.68 -15.17
CA ASP A 66 3.36 11.01 -16.41
C ASP A 66 3.73 12.51 -16.41
N PHE A 67 4.47 12.94 -17.43
CA PHE A 67 4.89 14.34 -17.56
C PHE A 67 3.74 15.32 -17.86
N LYS A 68 2.50 14.84 -18.05
CA LYS A 68 1.34 15.67 -18.39
C LYS A 68 0.42 15.89 -17.20
N TYR A 69 0.14 14.85 -16.42
CA TYR A 69 -0.77 14.88 -15.28
C TYR A 69 -0.21 14.10 -14.10
N SER A 70 -0.27 14.70 -12.90
CA SER A 70 -0.27 13.93 -11.65
C SER A 70 -1.45 12.94 -11.59
N SER A 71 -1.45 12.00 -10.64
CA SER A 71 -2.54 11.03 -10.49
C SER A 71 -3.90 11.71 -10.26
N THR A 72 -3.94 12.70 -9.38
CA THR A 72 -5.17 13.47 -9.09
C THR A 72 -5.63 14.28 -10.31
N GLU A 73 -4.72 14.99 -10.99
CA GLU A 73 -5.07 15.78 -12.18
C GLU A 73 -5.57 14.92 -13.33
N PHE A 74 -5.07 13.68 -13.46
CA PHE A 74 -5.54 12.73 -14.46
C PHE A 74 -7.02 12.40 -14.23
N VAL A 75 -7.42 12.13 -12.98
CA VAL A 75 -8.82 11.86 -12.62
C VAL A 75 -9.70 13.09 -12.86
N TYR A 76 -9.24 14.30 -12.54
CA TYR A 76 -9.96 15.54 -12.86
C TYR A 76 -10.15 15.75 -14.36
N ALA A 77 -9.10 15.52 -15.16
CA ALA A 77 -9.16 15.62 -16.61
C ALA A 77 -10.13 14.57 -17.20
N LEU A 78 -10.12 13.35 -16.66
CA LEU A 78 -11.05 12.28 -17.05
C LEU A 78 -12.50 12.68 -16.77
N CYS A 79 -12.80 13.15 -15.55
CA CYS A 79 -14.15 13.59 -15.18
C CYS A 79 -14.64 14.74 -16.07
N ARG A 80 -13.75 15.67 -16.45
CA ARG A 80 -14.06 16.75 -17.39
C ARG A 80 -14.40 16.24 -18.79
N VAL A 81 -13.63 15.30 -19.33
CA VAL A 81 -13.91 14.70 -20.65
C VAL A 81 -15.24 13.93 -20.66
N LEU A 82 -15.65 13.40 -19.51
CA LEU A 82 -16.90 12.67 -19.35
C LEU A 82 -18.10 13.55 -18.97
N ASP A 83 -17.93 14.88 -18.94
CA ASP A 83 -18.95 15.85 -18.52
C ASP A 83 -19.59 15.48 -17.17
N ILE A 84 -18.75 15.08 -16.22
CA ILE A 84 -19.15 14.88 -14.83
C ILE A 84 -18.99 16.22 -14.12
N GLU A 85 -20.05 16.70 -13.50
CA GLU A 85 -20.05 17.99 -12.81
C GLU A 85 -19.05 17.99 -11.66
N LYS A 86 -18.36 19.13 -11.47
CA LYS A 86 -17.35 19.24 -10.42
C LYS A 86 -17.91 18.99 -9.02
N SER A 87 -19.18 19.36 -8.79
CA SER A 87 -19.90 19.08 -7.54
C SER A 87 -19.98 17.60 -7.22
N ASP A 88 -20.00 16.74 -8.24
CA ASP A 88 -20.30 15.30 -8.08
C ASP A 88 -19.03 14.53 -7.69
N TYR A 89 -17.86 14.95 -8.17
CA TYR A 89 -16.60 14.21 -7.95
C TYR A 89 -15.61 14.89 -7.01
N LEU A 90 -15.65 16.22 -6.82
CA LEU A 90 -14.54 16.93 -6.16
C LEU A 90 -14.27 16.43 -4.74
N ALA A 91 -15.31 16.34 -3.91
CA ALA A 91 -15.17 15.89 -2.53
C ALA A 91 -14.67 14.43 -2.45
N HIS A 92 -15.16 13.57 -3.36
CA HIS A 92 -14.74 12.17 -3.45
C HIS A 92 -13.26 12.04 -3.84
N VAL A 93 -12.81 12.76 -4.88
CA VAL A 93 -11.41 12.74 -5.29
C VAL A 93 -10.50 13.28 -4.20
N GLN A 94 -10.88 14.37 -3.52
CA GLN A 94 -10.11 14.91 -2.38
C GLN A 94 -10.04 13.92 -1.20
N GLN A 95 -11.10 13.15 -0.95
CA GLN A 95 -11.07 12.08 0.05
C GLN A 95 -10.12 10.95 -0.37
N LEU A 96 -10.20 10.50 -1.62
CA LEU A 96 -9.31 9.47 -2.14
C LEU A 96 -7.85 9.92 -2.17
N GLU A 97 -7.59 11.19 -2.49
CA GLU A 97 -6.25 11.78 -2.48
C GLU A 97 -5.68 11.82 -1.06
N ARG A 98 -6.46 12.23 -0.05
CA ARG A 98 -6.03 12.15 1.36
C ARG A 98 -5.74 10.72 1.80
N TYR A 99 -6.60 9.77 1.40
CA TYR A 99 -6.38 8.36 1.68
C TYR A 99 -5.11 7.85 1.00
N ALA A 100 -4.91 8.18 -0.28
CA ALA A 100 -3.74 7.82 -1.04
C ALA A 100 -2.46 8.40 -0.44
N HIS A 101 -2.49 9.67 0.00
CA HIS A 101 -1.37 10.28 0.68
C HIS A 101 -1.03 9.52 1.96
N LYS A 102 -2.03 9.19 2.79
CA LYS A 102 -1.84 8.36 3.98
C LYS A 102 -1.27 6.98 3.65
N VAL A 103 -1.70 6.33 2.57
CA VAL A 103 -1.20 5.01 2.14
C VAL A 103 0.24 5.09 1.65
N LEU A 104 0.57 6.13 0.88
CA LEU A 104 1.89 6.30 0.28
C LEU A 104 2.94 6.80 1.30
N SER A 105 2.51 7.57 2.30
CA SER A 105 3.36 8.01 3.42
C SER A 105 3.31 7.05 4.63
N ALA A 106 2.62 5.91 4.50
CA ALA A 106 2.54 4.95 5.59
C ALA A 106 3.88 4.24 5.75
N THR A 107 4.54 4.48 6.87
CA THR A 107 5.72 3.72 7.28
C THR A 107 5.33 2.28 7.57
N THR A 108 5.98 1.33 6.90
CA THR A 108 5.90 -0.09 7.26
C THR A 108 6.96 -0.36 8.33
N PRO A 109 6.57 -0.67 9.58
CA PRO A 109 7.54 -1.09 10.58
C PRO A 109 8.18 -2.40 10.15
N ILE A 110 9.43 -2.61 10.56
CA ILE A 110 10.14 -3.86 10.38
C ILE A 110 10.44 -4.40 11.77
N VAL A 111 10.03 -5.64 12.04
CA VAL A 111 10.21 -6.28 13.34
C VAL A 111 11.13 -7.48 13.18
N HIS A 112 12.20 -7.50 13.97
CA HIS A 112 13.16 -8.59 14.04
C HIS A 112 13.37 -9.08 15.46
N ALA A 113 13.33 -10.39 15.68
CA ALA A 113 13.84 -11.01 16.89
C ALA A 113 15.35 -10.81 16.97
N ASP A 114 15.81 -10.33 18.12
CA ASP A 114 17.21 -10.29 18.49
C ASP A 114 17.61 -11.62 19.11
N VAL A 115 18.65 -12.24 18.57
CA VAL A 115 19.01 -13.62 18.90
C VAL A 115 20.45 -13.67 19.38
N ILE A 116 20.64 -14.35 20.50
CA ILE A 116 21.95 -14.76 21.00
C ILE A 116 22.08 -16.27 20.81
N PHE A 117 23.28 -16.75 20.46
CA PHE A 117 23.55 -18.17 20.36
C PHE A 117 24.14 -18.69 21.66
N SER A 118 23.90 -19.96 21.98
CA SER A 118 24.57 -20.61 23.10
C SER A 118 26.09 -20.61 22.92
N ASP A 119 26.84 -20.58 24.02
CA ASP A 119 28.31 -20.59 24.00
C ASP A 119 28.88 -21.86 23.34
N ASP A 120 28.12 -22.95 23.37
CA ASP A 120 28.48 -24.23 22.74
C ASP A 120 28.26 -24.23 21.22
N PHE A 121 27.45 -23.31 20.70
CA PHE A 121 27.15 -23.21 19.28
C PHE A 121 28.00 -22.13 18.60
N HIS A 122 28.79 -22.54 17.60
CA HIS A 122 29.60 -21.64 16.80
C HIS A 122 28.90 -21.35 15.47
N PRO A 123 28.17 -20.22 15.33
CA PRO A 123 27.39 -19.93 14.13
C PRO A 123 28.29 -19.76 12.91
N SER A 124 28.11 -20.64 11.92
CA SER A 124 28.60 -20.44 10.56
C SER A 124 27.78 -19.39 9.80
N PHE A 125 28.31 -18.89 8.69
CA PHE A 125 27.56 -18.03 7.77
C PHE A 125 26.25 -18.69 7.29
N MET A 126 26.26 -20.00 7.03
CA MET A 126 25.09 -20.74 6.57
C MET A 126 24.00 -20.84 7.65
N SER A 127 24.38 -21.06 8.91
CA SER A 127 23.42 -21.03 10.03
C SER A 127 22.84 -19.63 10.24
N MET A 128 23.65 -18.56 10.12
CA MET A 128 23.14 -17.18 10.19
C MET A 128 22.11 -16.89 9.09
N MET A 129 22.39 -17.31 7.85
CA MET A 129 21.43 -17.20 6.74
C MET A 129 20.16 -18.01 6.99
N ALA A 130 20.29 -19.23 7.50
CA ALA A 130 19.16 -20.10 7.80
C ALA A 130 18.31 -19.57 8.98
N VAL A 131 18.92 -18.90 9.95
CA VAL A 131 18.27 -18.25 11.10
C VAL A 131 17.47 -17.02 10.68
N SER A 132 17.98 -16.24 9.73
CA SER A 132 17.37 -14.94 9.35
C SER A 132 15.86 -15.03 9.05
N LYS A 133 15.41 -16.12 8.43
CA LYS A 133 14.00 -16.35 8.08
C LYS A 133 13.08 -16.54 9.30
N PHE A 134 13.63 -16.93 10.45
CA PHE A 134 12.90 -17.09 11.71
C PHE A 134 12.92 -15.84 12.58
N THR A 135 13.77 -14.85 12.25
CA THR A 135 13.86 -13.61 13.03
C THR A 135 12.85 -12.56 12.59
N ARG A 136 12.44 -12.58 11.32
CA ARG A 136 11.58 -11.53 10.77
C ARG A 136 10.11 -11.83 11.03
N ILE A 137 9.42 -10.90 11.68
CA ILE A 137 7.96 -10.94 11.82
C ILE A 137 7.35 -10.14 10.68
N GLY A 138 6.52 -10.81 9.88
CA GLY A 138 5.73 -10.16 8.83
C GLY A 138 4.60 -9.34 9.42
N LEU A 139 4.37 -8.15 8.88
CA LEU A 139 3.25 -7.28 9.22
C LEU A 139 2.27 -7.24 8.05
N ASP A 140 0.98 -7.28 8.34
CA ASP A 140 -0.06 -7.09 7.32
C ASP A 140 -0.04 -5.63 6.83
N ASP A 141 -0.26 -5.42 5.53
CA ASP A 141 -0.35 -4.10 4.90
C ASP A 141 -1.43 -3.20 5.50
N LYS A 142 -2.37 -3.74 6.29
CA LYS A 142 -3.35 -2.96 7.05
C LYS A 142 -2.72 -2.31 8.29
N VAL A 143 -1.69 -2.92 8.88
CA VAL A 143 -1.02 -2.40 10.07
C VAL A 143 -0.34 -1.07 9.76
N ARG A 144 0.24 -0.91 8.57
CA ARG A 144 0.86 0.36 8.14
C ARG A 144 -0.14 1.54 8.11
N LEU A 145 -1.44 1.26 7.95
CA LEU A 145 -2.47 2.30 7.87
C LEU A 145 -3.05 2.70 9.23
N LEU A 146 -2.69 1.98 10.30
CA LEU A 146 -3.07 2.30 11.66
C LEU A 146 -2.27 3.50 12.18
N ASP A 147 -2.79 4.20 13.20
CA ASP A 147 -1.99 5.22 13.90
C ASP A 147 -0.87 4.57 14.72
N SER A 148 0.12 5.36 15.13
CA SER A 148 1.31 4.84 15.82
C SER A 148 1.01 4.12 17.13
N CYS A 149 -0.07 4.47 17.85
CA CYS A 149 -0.46 3.79 19.09
C CYS A 149 -1.03 2.40 18.77
N GLN A 150 -1.95 2.34 17.80
CA GLN A 150 -2.52 1.09 17.31
C GLN A 150 -1.47 0.18 16.67
N GLN A 151 -0.52 0.73 15.90
CA GLN A 151 0.61 -0.01 15.35
C GLN A 151 1.42 -0.69 16.45
N ARG A 152 1.75 0.04 17.52
CA ARG A 152 2.50 -0.53 18.67
C ARG A 152 1.73 -1.66 19.35
N GLN A 153 0.42 -1.53 19.52
CA GLN A 153 -0.41 -2.60 20.10
C GLN A 153 -0.41 -3.86 19.24
N VAL A 154 -0.55 -3.73 17.92
CA VAL A 154 -0.51 -4.89 17.01
C VAL A 154 0.89 -5.52 16.98
N ILE A 155 1.94 -4.70 16.96
CA ILE A 155 3.32 -5.19 17.00
C ILE A 155 3.60 -5.96 18.30
N ASP A 156 3.17 -5.47 19.46
CA ASP A 156 3.31 -6.18 20.74
C ASP A 156 2.62 -7.55 20.71
N GLN A 157 1.39 -7.61 20.19
CA GLN A 157 0.65 -8.87 20.04
C GLN A 157 1.38 -9.86 19.12
N LEU A 158 1.91 -9.38 17.99
CA LEU A 158 2.65 -10.22 17.04
C LEU A 158 3.96 -10.73 17.64
N ILE A 159 4.68 -9.88 18.37
CA ILE A 159 5.91 -10.24 19.08
C ILE A 159 5.63 -11.33 20.12
N ARG A 160 4.58 -11.17 20.95
CA ARG A 160 4.18 -12.17 21.93
C ARG A 160 3.81 -13.49 21.27
N ALA A 161 3.00 -13.44 20.21
CA ALA A 161 2.61 -14.62 19.45
C ALA A 161 3.82 -15.35 18.84
N HIS A 162 4.75 -14.60 18.27
CA HIS A 162 6.00 -15.14 17.73
C HIS A 162 6.85 -15.79 18.82
N TYR A 163 7.07 -15.09 19.94
CA TYR A 163 7.86 -15.61 21.07
C TYR A 163 7.28 -16.92 21.62
N MET A 164 5.95 -16.99 21.77
CA MET A 164 5.25 -18.18 22.24
C MET A 164 5.31 -19.33 21.24
N THR A 165 5.18 -19.04 19.94
CA THR A 165 5.28 -20.06 18.88
C THR A 165 6.68 -20.67 18.81
N MET A 166 7.70 -19.83 19.00
CA MET A 166 9.11 -20.22 19.04
C MET A 166 9.52 -20.77 20.42
N THR A 167 8.64 -20.69 21.44
CA THR A 167 8.98 -21.01 22.83
C THR A 167 10.27 -20.36 23.32
N GLY A 168 10.50 -19.10 22.93
CA GLY A 168 11.72 -18.34 23.23
C GLY A 168 12.99 -18.77 22.50
N ASN A 169 12.93 -19.78 21.62
CA ASN A 169 14.09 -20.34 20.93
C ASN A 169 13.87 -20.39 19.42
N ILE A 170 14.94 -20.20 18.67
CA ILE A 170 14.95 -20.39 17.22
C ILE A 170 15.99 -21.46 16.84
N PRO A 171 15.96 -22.01 15.61
CA PRO A 171 16.89 -23.06 15.22
C PRO A 171 18.36 -22.67 15.41
N PHE A 172 19.22 -23.69 15.53
CA PHE A 172 20.66 -23.56 15.74
C PHE A 172 21.03 -22.99 17.12
N ASP A 173 20.35 -23.44 18.18
CA ASP A 173 20.56 -23.01 19.56
C ASP A 173 20.52 -21.48 19.75
N GLY A 174 19.68 -20.82 18.95
CA GLY A 174 19.43 -19.39 19.08
C GLY A 174 18.36 -19.13 20.12
N ILE A 175 18.65 -18.25 21.07
CA ILE A 175 17.74 -17.80 22.12
C ILE A 175 17.27 -16.39 21.78
N ILE A 176 15.96 -16.16 21.84
CA ILE A 176 15.39 -14.83 21.62
C ILE A 176 15.67 -13.97 22.87
N ASN A 177 16.52 -12.96 22.72
CA ASN A 177 16.87 -12.02 23.79
C ASN A 177 15.90 -10.83 23.83
N GLY A 178 15.28 -10.51 22.70
CA GLY A 178 14.30 -9.44 22.59
C GLY A 178 13.90 -9.21 21.14
N TYR A 179 13.34 -8.04 20.86
CA TYR A 179 12.87 -7.66 19.53
C TYR A 179 13.29 -6.24 19.21
N ARG A 180 13.79 -6.04 18.00
CA ARG A 180 14.08 -4.73 17.44
C ARG A 180 12.97 -4.37 16.47
N VAL A 181 12.37 -3.20 16.69
CA VAL A 181 11.39 -2.63 15.77
C VAL A 181 11.98 -1.38 15.16
N SER A 182 12.01 -1.31 13.83
CA SER A 182 12.44 -0.12 13.10
C SER A 182 11.30 0.47 12.28
N PHE A 183 11.16 1.80 12.33
CA PHE A 183 10.24 2.56 11.49
C PHE A 183 11.07 3.30 10.44
N ASN A 184 10.88 2.96 9.17
CA ASN A 184 11.49 3.73 8.08
C ASN A 184 10.66 4.99 7.85
N ASN A 185 11.06 6.11 8.45
CA ASN A 185 10.40 7.39 8.21
C ASN A 185 10.87 7.98 6.88
N ASP A 186 10.05 8.84 6.28
CA ASP A 186 10.29 9.47 4.97
C ASP A 186 11.60 10.27 4.90
N ASP A 187 12.12 10.73 6.05
CA ASP A 187 13.39 11.47 6.17
C ASP A 187 14.64 10.57 6.25
N GLY A 188 14.49 9.25 6.09
CA GLY A 188 15.57 8.27 6.27
C GLY A 188 16.01 8.07 7.73
N GLN A 189 15.32 8.72 8.68
CA GLN A 189 15.50 8.51 10.11
C GLN A 189 14.82 7.21 10.52
N GLN A 190 15.56 6.32 11.17
CA GLN A 190 15.02 5.08 11.72
C GLN A 190 14.76 5.27 13.22
N GLU A 191 13.49 5.21 13.63
CA GLU A 191 13.17 5.08 15.05
C GLU A 191 13.33 3.60 15.42
N TYR A 192 14.13 3.33 16.45
CA TYR A 192 14.33 2.00 16.99
C TYR A 192 13.78 1.93 18.39
N PHE A 193 13.05 0.87 18.69
CA PHE A 193 12.83 0.46 20.07
C PHE A 193 13.08 -1.02 20.24
N TYR A 194 13.58 -1.34 21.43
CA TYR A 194 13.89 -2.68 21.87
C TYR A 194 12.81 -3.15 22.84
N ILE A 195 12.24 -4.31 22.58
CA ILE A 195 11.29 -4.96 23.48
C ILE A 195 11.98 -6.19 24.06
N PRO A 196 12.25 -6.22 25.38
CA PRO A 196 12.84 -7.39 26.02
C PRO A 196 11.91 -8.61 25.91
N ALA A 197 12.52 -9.79 25.91
CA ALA A 197 11.80 -11.05 25.76
C ALA A 197 11.13 -11.57 27.05
N ASP A 198 11.04 -10.75 28.10
CA ASP A 198 10.48 -11.09 29.41
C ASP A 198 8.96 -11.02 29.44
N PHE A 199 8.31 -11.79 28.55
CA PHE A 199 6.87 -11.97 28.54
C PHE A 199 6.47 -12.95 29.65
N SER A 200 6.41 -12.44 30.88
CA SER A 200 5.88 -13.14 32.06
C SER A 200 4.35 -13.11 32.11
#